data_AF-A0A110B001-F1
#
_entry.id   AF-A0A110B001-F1
#
_cell.length_a   1.000
_cell.length_b   1.000
_cell.length_c   1.000
_cell.angle_alpha   90.00
_cell.angle_beta   90.00
_cell.angle_gamma   90.00
#
_symmetry.space_group_name_H-M   'P 1'
#
loop_
_entity.id
_entity.type
_entity.pdbx_description
1 polymer ?
#
loop_
_entity_poly.entity_id
_entity_poly.type
_entity_poly.pdbx_seq_one_letter_code
_entity_poly.pdbx_strand_id
1 'polypeptide(L)' 'MAQIVLEVNDAVGKSYNSLNQKQKEKYNRAISLMLTKVLNDITDADYSRLLDEIGNEAIKNGLTPEILESLLASDD' A
#
# COMPACT_ATOMS: atom_id res chain seq x y z
N MET A 1 19.33 6.23 -10.31
CA MET A 1 18.44 6.73 -9.23
C MET A 1 17.14 7.17 -9.88
N ALA A 2 15.99 6.84 -9.32
CA ALA A 2 14.70 7.34 -9.79
C ALA A 2 14.43 8.72 -9.19
N GLN A 3 13.86 9.63 -9.97
CA GLN A 3 13.47 10.98 -9.53
C GLN A 3 11.99 11.19 -9.82
N ILE A 4 11.30 11.79 -8.85
CA ILE A 4 9.91 12.25 -9.00
C ILE A 4 9.87 13.75 -8.70
N VAL A 5 8.89 14.44 -9.28
CA VAL A 5 8.58 15.84 -8.98
C VAL A 5 7.25 15.86 -8.24
N LEU A 6 7.23 16.49 -7.07
CA LEU A 6 6.02 16.66 -6.27
C LEU A 6 5.57 18.12 -6.35
N GLU A 7 4.37 18.34 -6.87
CA GLU A 7 3.77 19.66 -6.85
C GLU A 7 3.29 19.99 -5.43
N VAL A 8 3.68 21.17 -4.96
CA VAL A 8 3.33 21.68 -3.63
C VAL A 8 2.84 23.12 -3.77
N ASN A 9 2.17 23.64 -2.75
CA ASN A 9 1.81 25.05 -2.75
C ASN A 9 3.05 25.97 -2.72
N ASP A 10 2.86 27.20 -3.19
CA ASP A 10 3.94 28.18 -3.39
C ASP A 10 4.73 28.47 -2.09
N ALA A 11 4.03 28.57 -0.96
CA ALA A 11 4.66 28.84 0.34
C ALA A 11 5.62 27.71 0.75
N VAL A 12 5.22 26.45 0.55
CA VAL A 12 6.04 25.28 0.84
C VAL A 12 7.22 25.21 -0.12
N GLY A 13 7.01 25.43 -1.42
CA GLY A 13 8.08 25.43 -2.42
C GLY A 13 9.16 26.46 -2.12
N LYS A 14 8.76 27.71 -1.81
CA LYS A 14 9.68 28.78 -1.39
C LYS A 14 10.45 28.43 -0.12
N SER A 15 9.76 27.89 0.88
CA SER A 15 10.38 27.49 2.14
C SER A 15 11.35 26.33 1.99
N TYR A 16 11.03 25.35 1.14
CA TYR A 16 11.94 24.24 0.87
C TYR A 16 13.19 24.71 0.11
N ASN A 17 13.03 25.64 -0.84
CA ASN A 17 14.14 26.17 -1.62
C ASN A 17 15.17 26.93 -0.78
N SER A 18 14.75 27.59 0.30
CA SER A 18 15.66 28.32 1.21
C SER A 18 16.46 27.41 2.15
N LEU A 19 16.14 26.12 2.23
CA LEU A 19 16.87 25.16 3.06
C LEU A 19 18.27 24.85 2.51
N ASN A 20 19.20 24.59 3.43
CA ASN A 20 20.50 24.06 3.07
C ASN A 20 20.43 22.58 2.66
N GLN A 21 21.51 22.07 2.06
CA GLN A 21 21.53 20.71 1.53
C GLN A 21 21.26 19.63 2.59
N LYS A 22 21.84 19.75 3.79
CA LYS A 22 21.62 18.79 4.88
C LYS A 22 20.16 18.75 5.33
N GLN A 23 19.49 19.90 5.36
CA GLN A 23 18.06 19.97 5.64
C GLN A 23 17.24 19.33 4.52
N LYS A 24 17.54 19.64 3.25
CA LYS A 24 16.87 19.06 2.09
C LYS A 24 16.98 17.53 2.07
N GLU A 25 18.17 16.99 2.35
CA GLU A 25 18.40 15.54 2.46
C GLU A 25 17.55 14.89 3.57
N LYS A 26 17.46 15.53 4.74
CA LYS A 26 16.61 15.06 5.83
C LYS A 26 15.13 15.02 5.42
N TYR A 27 14.64 16.06 4.75
CA TYR A 27 13.26 16.10 4.26
C TYR A 27 13.00 15.06 3.17
N ASN A 28 13.91 14.90 2.22
CA ASN A 28 13.78 13.90 1.16
C ASN A 28 13.65 12.51 1.75
N ARG A 29 14.46 12.17 2.77
CA ARG A 29 14.36 10.88 3.45
C ARG A 29 13.02 10.68 4.16
N ALA A 30 12.48 11.72 4.79
CA ALA A 30 11.17 11.66 5.43
C ALA A 30 10.05 11.46 4.40
N ILE A 31 10.09 12.18 3.27
CA ILE A 31 9.13 12.03 2.17
C ILE A 31 9.20 10.62 1.58
N SER A 32 10.41 10.09 1.34
CA SER A 32 10.57 8.72 0.84
C SER A 32 9.95 7.69 1.77
N LEU A 33 10.17 7.79 3.08
CA LEU A 33 9.55 6.88 4.06
C LEU A 33 8.03 6.98 4.05
N MET A 34 7.49 8.19 3.98
CA MET A 34 6.04 8.42 3.91
C MET A 34 5.44 7.82 2.64
N LEU A 35 6.07 8.02 1.48
CA LEU A 35 5.63 7.44 0.21
C LEU A 35 5.71 5.92 0.23
N THR A 36 6.78 5.33 0.77
CA THR A 36 6.87 3.87 0.94
C THR A 36 5.73 3.33 1.80
N LYS A 37 5.40 4.00 2.90
CA LYS A 37 4.26 3.59 3.74
C LYS A 37 2.94 3.64 2.98
N VAL A 38 2.65 4.73 2.27
CA VAL A 38 1.41 4.87 1.49
C VAL A 38 1.32 3.78 0.42
N LEU A 39 2.41 3.49 -0.28
CA LEU A 39 2.43 2.44 -1.32
C LEU A 39 2.22 1.04 -0.73
N ASN A 40 2.81 0.75 0.43
CA ASN A 40 2.58 -0.51 1.13
C ASN A 40 1.12 -0.63 1.58
N ASP A 41 0.56 0.43 2.18
CA ASP A 41 -0.84 0.44 2.63
C ASP A 41 -1.81 0.26 1.43
N ILE A 42 -1.51 0.83 0.26
CA ILE A 42 -2.28 0.61 -0.99
C ILE A 42 -2.17 -0.85 -1.42
N THR A 43 -0.96 -1.42 -1.41
CA THR A 43 -0.71 -2.80 -1.83
C THR A 43 -1.43 -3.78 -0.90
N ASP A 44 -1.41 -3.54 0.41
CA ASP A 44 -2.14 -4.35 1.40
C ASP A 44 -3.65 -4.27 1.18
N ALA A 45 -4.18 -3.07 0.91
CA ALA A 45 -5.60 -2.89 0.61
C ALA A 45 -6.01 -3.57 -0.71
N ASP A 46 -5.15 -3.55 -1.72
CA ASP A 46 -5.39 -4.22 -3.00
C ASP A 46 -5.30 -5.75 -2.86
N TYR A 47 -4.36 -6.25 -2.06
CA TYR A 47 -4.25 -7.68 -1.75
C TYR A 47 -5.46 -8.18 -0.94
N SER A 48 -5.93 -7.41 0.05
CA SER A 48 -7.15 -7.73 0.80
C SER A 48 -8.36 -7.79 -0.13
N ARG A 49 -8.51 -6.82 -1.06
CA ARG A 49 -9.59 -6.83 -2.06
C ARG A 49 -9.53 -8.05 -2.96
N LEU A 50 -8.34 -8.45 -3.42
CA LEU A 50 -8.16 -9.67 -4.21
C LEU A 50 -8.61 -10.91 -3.43
N LEU A 51 -8.24 -11.04 -2.15
CA LEU A 51 -8.65 -12.16 -1.31
C LEU A 51 -10.17 -12.19 -1.09
N ASP A 52 -10.79 -11.03 -0.88
CA ASP A 52 -12.24 -10.92 -0.76
C ASP A 52 -12.95 -11.34 -2.06
N GLU A 53 -12.44 -10.93 -3.22
CA GLU A 53 -12.96 -11.34 -4.53
C GLU A 53 -12.87 -12.86 -4.73
N ILE A 54 -11.72 -13.46 -4.41
CA ILE A 54 -11.52 -14.91 -4.49
C ILE A 54 -12.49 -15.63 -3.55
N GLY A 55 -12.61 -15.18 -2.30
CA GLY A 55 -13.53 -15.76 -1.31
C GLY A 55 -14.99 -15.68 -1.75
N ASN A 56 -15.43 -14.52 -2.25
CA ASN A 56 -16.78 -14.32 -2.75
C ASN A 56 -17.09 -15.20 -3.96
N GLU A 57 -16.14 -15.34 -4.90
CA GLU A 57 -16.30 -16.21 -6.07
C GLU A 57 -16.32 -17.70 -5.65
N ALA A 58 -15.51 -18.10 -4.66
CA ALA A 58 -15.54 -19.45 -4.12
C ALA A 58 -16.90 -19.77 -3.46
N ILE A 59 -17.43 -18.87 -2.63
CA ILE A 59 -18.78 -18.99 -2.03
C ILE A 59 -19.85 -19.08 -3.11
N LYS A 60 -19.79 -18.22 -4.14
CA LYS A 60 -20.71 -18.23 -5.29
C LYS A 60 -20.67 -19.55 -6.06
N ASN A 61 -19.51 -20.18 -6.13
CA ASN A 61 -19.33 -21.51 -6.74
C ASN A 61 -19.64 -22.67 -5.78
N GLY A 62 -20.21 -22.39 -4.61
CA GLY A 62 -20.70 -23.38 -3.67
C GLY A 62 -19.69 -23.83 -2.61
N LEU A 63 -18.54 -23.17 -2.49
CA LEU A 63 -17.61 -23.39 -1.38
C LEU A 63 -18.13 -22.66 -0.13
N THR A 64 -19.06 -23.28 0.58
CA THR A 64 -19.55 -22.77 1.88
C THR A 64 -18.55 -23.12 2.99
N PRO A 65 -18.60 -22.43 4.14
CA PRO A 65 -17.76 -22.75 5.29
C PRO A 65 -17.85 -24.23 5.70
N GLU A 66 -19.05 -24.83 5.67
CA GLU A 66 -19.22 -26.25 6.03
C GLU A 66 -18.54 -27.19 5.02
N ILE A 67 -18.56 -26.84 3.73
CA ILE A 67 -17.91 -27.62 2.66
C ILE A 67 -16.38 -27.46 2.76
N LEU A 68 -15.90 -26.26 3.04
CA LEU A 68 -14.48 -26.00 3.26
C LEU A 68 -13.95 -26.80 4.46
N GLU A 69 -14.67 -26.79 5.59
CA GLU A 69 -14.32 -27.59 6.76
C GLU A 69 -14.31 -29.08 6.45
N SER A 70 -15.30 -29.57 5.68
CA SER A 70 -15.37 -30.97 5.28
C SER A 70 -14.20 -31.38 4.39
N LEU A 71 -13.76 -30.51 3.46
CA LEU A 71 -12.61 -30.76 2.59
C LEU A 71 -11.29 -30.79 3.38
N LEU A 72 -11.09 -29.84 4.30
CA LEU A 72 -9.89 -29.76 5.14
C LEU A 72 -9.78 -30.94 6.11
N ALA A 73 -10.91 -31.43 6.65
CA ALA A 73 -10.94 -32.59 7.52
C ALA A 73 -10.71 -33.92 6.78
N SER A 74 -10.85 -33.95 5.45
CA SER A 74 -10.60 -35.13 4.62
C SER A 74 -9.17 -35.24 4.06
N ASP A 75 -8.33 -34.22 4.29
CA ASP A 75 -6.91 -34.17 3.88
C ASP A 75 -5.93 -34.50 5.04
N ASP A 76 -6.47 -34.91 6.21
CA ASP A 76 -5.77 -35.53 7.35
C ASP A 76 -6.04 -37.06 7.39
#